data_AF-A0AAE3R139-F1
#
_entry.id   AF-A0AAE3R139-F1
#
_cell.length_a   1.000
_cell.length_b   1.000
_cell.length_c   1.000
_cell.angle_alpha   90.00
_cell.angle_beta   90.00
_cell.angle_gamma   90.00
#
_symmetry.space_group_name_H-M   'P 1'
#
loop_
_entity.id
_entity.type
_entity.pdbx_description
1 polymer ?
#
loop_
_entity_poly.entity_id
_entity_poly.type
_entity_poly.pdbx_seq_one_letter_code
_entity_poly.pdbx_strand_id
1 'polypeptide(L)'
;MNFFKKLFSSSEPSINSLKIDTTEWVEEEKTDKEYKWERKDYPAILSINFFSIPPDLPCHPDHIDNLRNLYRTIAQPDGGIIEVTNILIAGIPSVKTIFKFPMQPTGMAYIGSITIPFKNYSYVVKIQSWEQGTTGVRDATIANKMLSEGTIELGENGITGWFKDPYDSEIREGIQMNLSESEEYDSMFPQHPLTFVRTGLKKIERSICIEKELLQTERFQ
;
A
#
# COMPACT_ATOMS: atom_id res chain seq x y z
N MET A 1 49.98 -11.48 -16.79
CA MET A 1 49.08 -10.37 -17.19
C MET A 1 47.66 -10.87 -17.09
N ASN A 2 46.93 -10.44 -16.04
CA ASN A 2 45.48 -10.51 -15.80
C ASN A 2 45.19 -10.68 -14.29
N PHE A 3 45.66 -9.71 -13.50
CA PHE A 3 45.36 -9.56 -12.08
C PHE A 3 44.40 -8.37 -11.81
N PHE A 4 43.61 -7.98 -12.83
CA PHE A 4 42.70 -6.83 -12.78
C PHE A 4 41.29 -7.20 -13.29
N LYS A 5 40.62 -8.14 -12.61
CA LYS A 5 39.18 -8.42 -12.80
C LYS A 5 38.46 -8.59 -11.46
N LYS A 6 38.78 -7.75 -10.48
CA LYS A 6 38.11 -7.73 -9.16
C LYS A 6 37.86 -6.31 -8.66
N LEU A 7 37.43 -5.43 -9.57
CA LEU A 7 37.09 -4.02 -9.30
C LEU A 7 35.67 -3.70 -9.79
N PHE A 8 34.73 -4.59 -9.46
CA PHE A 8 33.33 -4.25 -9.30
C PHE A 8 32.85 -5.14 -8.16
N SER A 9 32.97 -4.67 -6.91
CA SER A 9 32.17 -5.26 -5.85
C SER A 9 30.73 -4.91 -6.20
N SER A 10 29.96 -5.87 -6.69
CA SER A 10 28.50 -5.75 -6.65
C SER A 10 28.16 -5.41 -5.20
N SER A 11 27.56 -4.25 -4.93
CA SER A 11 27.07 -3.95 -3.58
C SER A 11 26.10 -5.07 -3.20
N GLU A 12 26.36 -5.73 -2.07
CA GLU A 12 25.40 -6.68 -1.55
C GLU A 12 24.09 -5.92 -1.29
N PRO A 13 22.92 -6.45 -1.72
CA PRO A 13 21.65 -5.79 -1.50
C PRO A 13 21.45 -5.56 -0.01
N SER A 14 21.14 -4.32 0.37
CA SER A 14 20.81 -3.96 1.74
C SER A 14 19.71 -2.92 1.77
N ILE A 15 19.17 -2.62 2.95
CA ILE A 15 18.21 -1.55 3.12
C ILE A 15 18.71 -0.18 2.65
N ASN A 16 20.03 0.06 2.65
CA ASN A 16 20.63 1.31 2.18
C ASN A 16 20.56 1.49 0.66
N SER A 17 20.37 0.41 -0.09
CA SER A 17 20.37 0.43 -1.55
C SER A 17 19.06 0.95 -2.15
N LEU A 18 18.04 1.22 -1.33
CA LEU A 18 16.81 1.88 -1.70
C LEU A 18 16.68 3.19 -0.92
N LYS A 19 16.42 4.29 -1.63
CA LYS A 19 16.19 5.61 -1.05
C LYS A 19 14.82 6.15 -1.49
N ILE A 20 14.18 6.90 -0.61
CA ILE A 20 12.91 7.60 -0.86
C ILE A 20 13.02 9.02 -0.31
N ASP A 21 12.14 9.91 -0.75
CA ASP A 21 12.00 11.23 -0.14
C ASP A 21 11.31 11.12 1.22
N THR A 22 12.04 11.45 2.28
CA THR A 22 11.56 11.48 3.67
C THR A 22 11.57 12.89 4.27
N THR A 23 11.65 13.95 3.45
CA THR A 23 11.78 15.34 3.90
C THR A 23 10.63 15.77 4.84
N GLU A 24 9.44 15.22 4.59
CA GLU A 24 8.23 15.46 5.37
C GLU A 24 8.11 14.55 6.62
N TRP A 25 9.08 13.69 6.91
CA TRP A 25 8.97 12.64 7.92
C TRP A 25 10.06 12.74 8.99
N VAL A 26 9.76 12.29 10.20
CA VAL A 26 10.70 12.30 11.33
C VAL A 26 11.20 10.89 11.58
N GLU A 27 12.52 10.70 11.58
CA GLU A 27 13.15 9.40 11.79
C GLU A 27 12.91 8.91 13.23
N GLU A 28 12.43 7.68 13.34
CA GLU A 28 12.15 7.01 14.62
C GLU A 28 13.08 5.83 14.84
N GLU A 29 13.23 4.97 13.83
CA GLU A 29 13.99 3.73 13.94
C GLU A 29 14.78 3.43 12.67
N LYS A 30 15.99 2.90 12.87
CA LYS A 30 16.90 2.54 11.78
C LYS A 30 17.68 1.28 12.12
N THR A 31 17.34 0.18 11.46
CA THR A 31 18.02 -1.13 11.59
C THR A 31 18.52 -1.63 10.23
N ASP A 32 19.17 -2.78 10.17
CA ASP A 32 19.59 -3.40 8.91
C ASP A 32 18.41 -3.94 8.06
N LYS A 33 17.22 -4.06 8.66
CA LYS A 33 16.01 -4.62 8.03
C LYS A 33 14.85 -3.65 7.91
N GLU A 34 14.78 -2.64 8.77
CA GLU A 34 13.69 -1.66 8.77
C GLU A 34 14.20 -0.25 9.05
N TYR A 35 13.77 0.69 8.22
CA TYR A 35 13.82 2.12 8.48
C TYR A 35 12.40 2.62 8.67
N LYS A 36 12.15 3.38 9.73
CA LYS A 36 10.82 3.85 10.11
C LYS A 36 10.85 5.33 10.44
N TRP A 37 9.84 6.02 9.93
CA TRP A 37 9.59 7.42 10.19
C TRP A 37 8.13 7.64 10.58
N GLU A 38 7.86 8.71 11.32
CA GLU A 38 6.52 9.14 11.71
C GLU A 38 6.20 10.55 11.20
N ARG A 39 4.91 10.86 11.12
CA ARG A 39 4.41 12.23 10.98
C ARG A 39 4.11 12.80 12.37
N LYS A 40 4.72 13.94 12.70
CA LYS A 40 4.49 14.62 13.99
C LYS A 40 3.09 15.20 14.16
N ASP A 41 2.45 15.57 13.06
CA ASP A 41 1.20 16.32 13.01
C ASP A 41 0.02 15.51 12.47
N TYR A 42 0.25 14.24 12.14
CA TYR A 42 -0.72 13.40 11.46
C TYR A 42 -0.52 11.93 11.86
N PRO A 43 -1.59 11.15 12.12
CA PRO A 43 -1.46 9.74 12.51
C PRO A 43 -1.00 8.89 11.32
N ALA A 44 0.31 8.90 11.06
CA ALA A 44 0.90 8.14 9.97
C ALA A 44 2.34 7.69 10.26
N ILE A 45 2.66 6.51 9.73
CA ILE A 45 3.97 5.87 9.79
C ILE A 45 4.39 5.53 8.36
N LEU A 46 5.64 5.84 8.03
CA LEU A 46 6.32 5.40 6.81
C LEU A 46 7.40 4.39 7.22
N SER A 47 7.52 3.27 6.51
CA SER A 47 8.68 2.40 6.67
C SER A 47 9.20 1.82 5.36
N ILE A 48 10.50 1.51 5.34
CA ILE A 48 11.15 0.68 4.32
C ILE A 48 11.54 -0.61 5.02
N ASN A 49 11.11 -1.73 4.47
CA ASN A 49 11.46 -3.06 4.96
C ASN A 49 12.32 -3.75 3.90
N PHE A 50 13.44 -4.33 4.32
CA PHE A 50 14.30 -5.14 3.48
C PHE A 50 14.21 -6.61 3.92
N PHE A 51 13.81 -7.46 2.98
CA PHE A 51 13.74 -8.90 3.17
C PHE A 51 14.85 -9.57 2.37
N SER A 52 15.85 -10.13 3.05
CA SER A 52 16.97 -10.87 2.45
C SER A 52 16.61 -12.34 2.12
N ILE A 53 15.35 -12.58 1.79
CA ILE A 53 14.79 -13.88 1.39
C ILE A 53 13.97 -13.69 0.11
N PRO A 54 13.75 -14.77 -0.69
CA PRO A 54 12.87 -14.70 -1.86
C PRO A 54 11.53 -14.03 -1.50
N PRO A 55 11.02 -13.13 -2.36
CA PRO A 55 9.75 -12.45 -2.11
C PRO A 55 8.63 -13.48 -1.91
N ASP A 56 7.81 -13.26 -0.88
CA ASP A 56 6.59 -14.01 -0.64
C ASP A 56 5.47 -13.51 -1.58
N LEU A 57 5.72 -13.65 -2.88
CA LEU A 57 4.77 -13.39 -3.96
C LEU A 57 4.51 -14.70 -4.70
N PRO A 58 3.25 -15.12 -4.87
CA PRO A 58 2.94 -16.41 -5.49
C PRO A 58 3.15 -16.42 -7.00
N CYS A 59 3.24 -15.23 -7.62
CA CYS A 59 3.35 -15.07 -9.05
C CYS A 59 3.91 -13.69 -9.40
N HIS A 60 4.41 -13.55 -10.63
CA HIS A 60 4.89 -12.29 -11.18
C HIS A 60 3.86 -11.15 -11.04
N PRO A 61 4.28 -9.90 -10.74
CA PRO A 61 3.40 -8.73 -10.61
C PRO A 61 2.42 -8.49 -11.77
N ASP A 62 2.73 -8.99 -12.97
CA ASP A 62 1.86 -8.85 -14.15
C ASP A 62 0.61 -9.75 -14.10
N HIS A 63 0.59 -10.77 -13.26
CA HIS A 63 -0.59 -11.63 -13.03
C HIS A 63 -1.52 -11.03 -11.97
N ILE A 64 -2.01 -9.81 -12.22
CA ILE A 64 -2.64 -8.97 -11.19
C ILE A 64 -3.90 -9.60 -10.57
N ASP A 65 -4.69 -10.37 -11.32
CA ASP A 65 -5.90 -10.99 -10.80
C ASP A 65 -5.60 -12.11 -9.80
N ASN A 66 -4.50 -12.85 -9.99
CA ASN A 66 -4.02 -13.83 -9.02
C ASN A 66 -3.59 -13.14 -7.72
N LEU A 67 -2.92 -11.99 -7.82
CA LEU A 67 -2.54 -11.19 -6.67
C LEU A 67 -3.74 -10.62 -5.93
N ARG A 68 -4.76 -10.11 -6.64
CA ARG A 68 -6.02 -9.64 -6.03
C ARG A 68 -6.69 -10.74 -5.23
N ASN A 69 -6.76 -11.96 -5.79
CA ASN A 69 -7.34 -13.10 -5.11
C ASN A 69 -6.53 -13.51 -3.87
N LEU A 70 -5.21 -13.60 -3.98
CA LEU A 70 -4.35 -13.89 -2.83
C LEU A 70 -4.53 -12.84 -1.73
N TYR A 71 -4.38 -11.55 -2.06
CA TYR A 71 -4.41 -10.49 -1.07
C TYR A 71 -5.78 -10.31 -0.42
N ARG A 72 -6.85 -10.64 -1.12
CA ARG A 72 -8.20 -10.73 -0.53
C ARG A 72 -8.23 -11.81 0.55
N THR A 73 -7.67 -12.99 0.29
CA THR A 73 -7.58 -14.07 1.29
C THR A 73 -6.67 -13.70 2.46
N ILE A 74 -5.51 -13.08 2.21
CA ILE A 74 -4.57 -12.68 3.27
C ILE A 74 -5.14 -11.59 4.18
N ALA A 75 -5.88 -10.63 3.61
CA ALA A 75 -6.46 -9.55 4.40
C ALA A 75 -7.56 -10.06 5.34
N GLN A 76 -8.25 -11.15 4.99
CA GLN A 76 -9.26 -11.76 5.85
C GLN A 76 -8.63 -12.53 7.02
N PRO A 77 -9.29 -12.59 8.19
CA PRO A 77 -10.62 -12.03 8.50
C PRO A 77 -10.60 -10.55 8.94
N ASP A 78 -9.42 -9.98 9.15
CA ASP A 78 -9.26 -8.73 9.91
C ASP A 78 -9.30 -7.47 9.05
N GLY A 79 -9.28 -7.60 7.72
CA GLY A 79 -9.25 -6.48 6.80
C GLY A 79 -9.83 -6.79 5.43
N GLY A 80 -9.79 -5.75 4.57
CA GLY A 80 -10.27 -5.78 3.20
C GLY A 80 -9.29 -5.12 2.24
N ILE A 81 -9.35 -5.50 0.96
CA ILE A 81 -8.59 -4.85 -0.09
C ILE A 81 -9.30 -3.56 -0.54
N ILE A 82 -8.52 -2.50 -0.76
CA ILE A 82 -8.95 -1.26 -1.41
C ILE A 82 -8.32 -1.14 -2.79
N GLU A 83 -7.02 -1.43 -2.89
CA GLU A 83 -6.28 -1.32 -4.14
C GLU A 83 -5.22 -2.43 -4.23
N VAL A 84 -5.09 -3.05 -5.40
CA VAL A 84 -4.04 -3.99 -5.80
C VAL A 84 -3.80 -3.75 -7.28
N THR A 85 -2.66 -3.15 -7.61
CA THR A 85 -2.26 -2.84 -8.99
C THR A 85 -0.78 -3.14 -9.21
N ASN A 86 -0.42 -3.46 -10.44
CA ASN A 86 0.98 -3.47 -10.85
C ASN A 86 1.44 -2.04 -11.17
N ILE A 87 2.72 -1.78 -10.93
CA ILE A 87 3.43 -0.54 -11.27
C ILE A 87 4.86 -0.88 -11.71
N LEU A 88 5.59 0.11 -12.23
CA LEU A 88 7.02 -0.03 -12.57
C LEU A 88 7.86 0.91 -11.70
N ILE A 89 8.81 0.33 -10.96
CA ILE A 89 9.79 1.08 -10.18
C ILE A 89 11.16 0.88 -10.82
N ALA A 90 11.75 1.94 -11.39
CA ALA A 90 13.03 1.85 -12.11
C ALA A 90 13.07 0.71 -13.15
N GLY A 91 11.95 0.45 -13.84
CA GLY A 91 11.80 -0.64 -14.81
C GLY A 91 11.54 -2.03 -14.23
N ILE A 92 11.36 -2.15 -12.91
CA ILE A 92 11.07 -3.40 -12.20
C ILE A 92 9.56 -3.52 -12.00
N PRO A 93 8.91 -4.57 -12.54
CA PRO A 93 7.52 -4.91 -12.20
C PRO A 93 7.37 -5.03 -10.69
N SER A 94 6.48 -4.23 -10.13
CA SER A 94 6.28 -4.08 -8.70
C SER A 94 4.79 -4.08 -8.39
N VAL A 95 4.42 -4.40 -7.15
CA VAL A 95 3.01 -4.45 -6.73
C VAL A 95 2.75 -3.30 -5.77
N LYS A 96 1.69 -2.54 -6.03
CA LYS A 96 1.15 -1.54 -5.11
C LYS A 96 -0.16 -2.05 -4.54
N THR A 97 -0.27 -2.04 -3.22
CA THR A 97 -1.46 -2.48 -2.50
C THR A 97 -1.94 -1.44 -1.50
N ILE A 98 -3.23 -1.38 -1.24
CA ILE A 98 -3.86 -0.66 -0.14
C ILE A 98 -4.90 -1.57 0.50
N PHE A 99 -4.83 -1.71 1.80
CA PHE A 99 -5.76 -2.47 2.64
C PHE A 99 -6.44 -1.55 3.65
N LYS A 100 -7.62 -1.96 4.11
CA LYS A 100 -8.34 -1.36 5.25
C LYS A 100 -8.43 -2.37 6.39
N PHE A 101 -8.35 -1.89 7.62
CA PHE A 101 -8.49 -2.69 8.83
C PHE A 101 -9.35 -1.92 9.86
N PRO A 102 -10.45 -2.49 10.37
CA PRO A 102 -11.21 -1.88 11.45
C PRO A 102 -10.36 -1.76 12.72
N MET A 103 -10.52 -0.63 13.42
CA MET A 103 -9.85 -0.37 14.68
C MET A 103 -10.79 -0.46 15.87
N GLN A 104 -10.23 -0.71 17.05
CA GLN A 104 -10.94 -0.68 18.32
C GLN A 104 -10.63 0.61 19.09
N PRO A 105 -11.63 1.30 19.70
CA PRO A 105 -13.05 0.94 19.69
C PRO A 105 -13.79 1.35 18.41
N THR A 106 -13.26 2.30 17.63
CA THR A 106 -13.85 2.78 16.38
C THR A 106 -12.77 3.22 15.38
N GLY A 107 -13.17 3.36 14.11
CA GLY A 107 -12.35 3.91 13.03
C GLY A 107 -11.73 2.85 12.12
N MET A 108 -11.01 3.33 11.12
CA MET A 108 -10.30 2.51 10.13
C MET A 108 -8.82 2.88 10.05
N ALA A 109 -7.98 1.87 9.97
CA ALA A 109 -6.59 1.98 9.55
C ALA A 109 -6.47 1.60 8.08
N TYR A 110 -5.62 2.32 7.36
CA TYR A 110 -5.28 2.05 5.98
C TYR A 110 -3.79 1.81 5.85
N ILE A 111 -3.43 0.70 5.19
CA ILE A 111 -2.04 0.30 4.99
C ILE A 111 -1.80 0.20 3.50
N GLY A 112 -1.01 1.13 2.98
CA GLY A 112 -0.53 1.15 1.63
C GLY A 112 0.90 0.63 1.53
N SER A 113 1.24 -0.11 0.48
CA SER A 113 2.62 -0.54 0.25
C SER A 113 3.00 -0.66 -1.22
N ILE A 114 4.30 -0.50 -1.49
CA ILE A 114 4.94 -0.80 -2.76
C ILE A 114 5.96 -1.93 -2.50
N THR A 115 5.73 -3.09 -3.10
CA THR A 115 6.62 -4.24 -3.06
C THR A 115 7.44 -4.29 -4.34
N ILE A 116 8.77 -4.23 -4.21
CA ILE A 116 9.74 -4.27 -5.31
C ILE A 116 10.49 -5.60 -5.21
N PRO A 117 10.07 -6.63 -5.98
CA PRO A 117 10.64 -7.96 -5.87
C PRO A 117 11.88 -8.13 -6.74
N PHE A 118 12.88 -8.82 -6.20
CA PHE A 118 14.01 -9.41 -6.92
C PHE A 118 14.00 -10.92 -6.72
N LYS A 119 14.88 -11.67 -7.38
CA LYS A 119 14.86 -13.14 -7.27
C LYS A 119 15.01 -13.66 -5.84
N ASN A 120 15.92 -13.08 -5.07
CA ASN A 120 16.32 -13.60 -3.75
C ASN A 120 16.06 -12.62 -2.59
N TYR A 121 15.48 -11.46 -2.87
CA TYR A 121 15.22 -10.42 -1.87
C TYR A 121 14.09 -9.50 -2.34
N SER A 122 13.54 -8.69 -1.44
CA SER A 122 12.59 -7.64 -1.79
C SER A 122 12.74 -6.41 -0.90
N TYR A 123 12.27 -5.28 -1.43
CA TYR A 123 11.99 -4.10 -0.64
C TYR A 123 10.48 -3.90 -0.55
N VAL A 124 10.00 -3.53 0.63
CA VAL A 124 8.60 -3.12 0.82
C VAL A 124 8.57 -1.75 1.49
N VAL A 125 8.12 -0.74 0.74
CA VAL A 125 7.87 0.60 1.27
C VAL A 125 6.42 0.67 1.70
N LYS A 126 6.15 1.02 2.96
CA LYS A 126 4.81 1.03 3.56
C LYS A 126 4.45 2.42 4.06
N ILE A 127 3.22 2.88 3.80
CA ILE A 127 2.59 3.97 4.54
C ILE A 127 1.40 3.41 5.27
N GLN A 128 1.32 3.68 6.56
CA GLN A 128 0.16 3.36 7.40
C GLN A 128 -0.41 4.66 7.93
N SER A 129 -1.74 4.79 7.91
CA SER A 129 -2.43 5.91 8.54
C SER A 129 -3.79 5.46 9.04
N TRP A 130 -4.28 6.11 10.09
CA TRP A 130 -5.54 5.72 10.72
C TRP A 130 -6.37 6.92 11.13
N GLU A 131 -7.68 6.71 11.25
CA GLU A 131 -8.58 7.74 11.76
C GLU A 131 -8.27 8.01 13.24
N GLN A 132 -8.21 9.29 13.60
CA GLN A 132 -7.99 9.74 14.97
C GLN A 132 -9.03 10.80 15.33
N GLY A 133 -9.64 10.69 16.51
CA GLY A 133 -10.68 11.60 16.96
C GLY A 133 -12.05 11.26 16.37
N THR A 134 -12.65 12.18 15.62
CA THR A 134 -13.97 11.93 15.00
C THR A 134 -13.79 11.05 13.77
N THR A 135 -14.35 9.85 13.80
CA THR A 135 -14.24 8.84 12.73
C THR A 135 -15.50 8.78 11.88
N GLY A 136 -15.40 8.22 10.66
CA GLY A 136 -16.55 7.98 9.78
C GLY A 136 -17.14 9.23 9.12
N VAL A 137 -16.48 10.40 9.22
CA VAL A 137 -16.96 11.65 8.60
C VAL A 137 -17.07 11.51 7.08
N ARG A 138 -16.06 10.90 6.46
CA ARG A 138 -16.02 10.64 5.01
C ARG A 138 -17.19 9.74 4.61
N ASP A 139 -17.38 8.64 5.32
CA ASP A 139 -18.43 7.67 5.05
C ASP A 139 -19.83 8.28 5.21
N ALA A 140 -20.09 8.97 6.32
CA ALA A 140 -21.39 9.61 6.57
C ALA A 140 -21.72 10.67 5.52
N THR A 141 -20.74 11.48 5.12
CA THR A 141 -20.95 12.54 4.13
C THR A 141 -21.32 11.97 2.76
N ILE A 142 -20.58 10.95 2.30
CA ILE A 142 -20.85 10.35 0.99
C ILE A 142 -22.10 9.49 1.02
N ALA A 143 -22.34 8.71 2.08
CA ALA A 143 -23.58 7.93 2.23
C ALA A 143 -24.82 8.84 2.20
N ASN A 144 -24.80 9.97 2.91
CA ASN A 144 -25.91 10.93 2.89
C ASN A 144 -26.15 11.52 1.48
N LYS A 145 -25.08 11.88 0.77
CA LYS A 145 -25.16 12.33 -0.63
C LYS A 145 -25.83 11.26 -1.51
N MET A 146 -25.34 10.03 -1.43
CA MET A 146 -25.80 8.92 -2.27
C MET A 146 -27.23 8.48 -1.96
N LEU A 147 -27.64 8.53 -0.68
CA LEU A 147 -29.04 8.33 -0.27
C LEU A 147 -29.95 9.41 -0.86
N SER A 148 -29.53 10.68 -0.84
CA SER A 148 -30.31 11.78 -1.41
C SER A 148 -30.46 11.68 -2.93
N GLU A 149 -29.50 11.04 -3.59
CA GLU A 149 -29.49 10.78 -5.03
C GLU A 149 -30.20 9.47 -5.43
N GLY A 150 -30.61 8.64 -4.46
CA GLY A 150 -31.22 7.33 -4.71
C GLY A 150 -30.26 6.30 -5.31
N THR A 151 -28.94 6.46 -5.14
CA THR A 151 -27.92 5.52 -5.65
C THR A 151 -27.60 4.40 -4.67
N ILE A 152 -27.93 4.60 -3.39
CA ILE A 152 -27.95 3.59 -2.34
C ILE A 152 -29.26 3.73 -1.57
N GLU A 153 -29.67 2.68 -0.88
CA GLU A 153 -30.95 2.64 -0.17
C GLU A 153 -30.78 2.14 1.26
N LEU A 154 -31.56 2.68 2.19
CA LEU A 154 -31.63 2.17 3.55
C LEU A 154 -32.65 1.03 3.59
N GLY A 155 -32.18 -0.20 3.78
CA GLY A 155 -33.00 -1.40 3.96
C GLY A 155 -33.02 -1.88 5.41
N GLU A 156 -33.76 -2.97 5.66
CA GLU A 156 -33.90 -3.57 7.00
C GLU A 156 -32.55 -4.06 7.58
N ASN A 157 -31.62 -4.46 6.72
CA ASN A 157 -30.31 -5.00 7.11
C ASN A 157 -29.15 -3.98 6.94
N GLY A 158 -29.46 -2.68 6.86
CA GLY A 158 -28.48 -1.62 6.65
C GLY A 158 -28.54 -1.02 5.25
N ILE A 159 -27.41 -0.47 4.78
CA ILE A 159 -27.37 0.28 3.51
C ILE A 159 -27.10 -0.66 2.34
N THR A 160 -28.08 -0.79 1.45
CA THR A 160 -27.99 -1.59 0.22
C THR A 160 -27.20 -0.82 -0.84
N GLY A 161 -26.27 -1.50 -1.51
CA GLY A 161 -25.41 -0.93 -2.54
C GLY A 161 -24.19 -0.16 -2.03
N TRP A 162 -24.00 -0.06 -0.70
CA TRP A 162 -22.90 0.70 -0.10
C TRP A 162 -21.55 -0.02 -0.09
N PHE A 163 -21.57 -1.34 0.02
CA PHE A 163 -20.38 -2.17 0.10
C PHE A 163 -20.19 -2.96 -1.21
N LYS A 164 -18.94 -3.03 -1.67
CA LYS A 164 -18.55 -3.83 -2.85
C LYS A 164 -17.09 -4.25 -2.77
N ASP A 165 -16.76 -5.36 -3.41
CA ASP A 165 -15.36 -5.64 -3.74
C ASP A 165 -14.87 -4.63 -4.79
N PRO A 166 -13.62 -4.13 -4.71
CA PRO A 166 -13.09 -3.18 -5.67
C PRO A 166 -12.94 -3.73 -7.10
N TYR A 167 -12.91 -5.05 -7.29
CA TYR A 167 -12.59 -5.69 -8.56
C TYR A 167 -13.67 -6.65 -9.07
N ASP A 168 -14.44 -7.27 -8.19
CA ASP A 168 -15.44 -8.27 -8.57
C ASP A 168 -16.79 -8.03 -7.88
N SER A 169 -17.77 -7.54 -8.64
CA SER A 169 -19.10 -7.24 -8.13
C SER A 169 -19.90 -8.46 -7.71
N GLU A 170 -19.43 -9.70 -7.83
CA GLU A 170 -20.11 -10.89 -7.33
C GLU A 170 -19.60 -11.31 -5.94
N ILE A 171 -18.43 -10.83 -5.53
CA ILE A 171 -17.85 -11.15 -4.21
C ILE A 171 -18.56 -10.34 -3.11
N ARG A 172 -18.99 -11.04 -2.06
CA ARG A 172 -19.69 -10.45 -0.89
C ARG A 172 -19.08 -10.83 0.46
N GLU A 173 -18.03 -11.66 0.46
CA GLU A 173 -17.43 -12.21 1.67
C GLU A 173 -16.36 -11.27 2.26
N GLY A 174 -16.19 -11.35 3.59
CA GLY A 174 -15.19 -10.59 4.33
C GLY A 174 -15.50 -9.09 4.43
N ILE A 175 -14.49 -8.33 4.87
CA ILE A 175 -14.61 -6.88 5.00
C ILE A 175 -14.49 -6.26 3.60
N GLN A 176 -15.58 -5.62 3.16
CA GLN A 176 -15.64 -4.99 1.86
C GLN A 176 -15.18 -3.53 1.88
N MET A 177 -14.73 -3.07 0.71
CA MET A 177 -14.64 -1.65 0.43
C MET A 177 -16.05 -1.04 0.42
N ASN A 178 -16.19 0.17 0.91
CA ASN A 178 -17.42 0.97 0.77
C ASN A 178 -17.25 2.01 -0.36
N LEU A 179 -18.36 2.61 -0.80
CA LEU A 179 -18.30 3.54 -1.94
C LEU A 179 -17.53 4.83 -1.62
N SER A 180 -17.54 5.30 -0.37
CA SER A 180 -16.77 6.50 0.03
C SER A 180 -15.27 6.32 -0.11
N GLU A 181 -14.75 5.10 -0.04
CA GLU A 181 -13.33 4.80 -0.20
C GLU A 181 -12.84 4.94 -1.66
N SER A 182 -13.72 5.23 -2.62
CA SER A 182 -13.36 5.47 -4.02
C SER A 182 -12.45 6.70 -4.17
N GLU A 183 -11.47 6.63 -5.08
CA GLU A 183 -10.46 7.69 -5.29
C GLU A 183 -11.08 9.04 -5.70
N GLU A 184 -12.23 9.03 -6.37
CA GLU A 184 -12.95 10.24 -6.79
C GLU A 184 -13.27 11.21 -5.63
N TYR A 185 -13.43 10.67 -4.42
CA TYR A 185 -13.75 11.46 -3.23
C TYR A 185 -12.52 11.99 -2.50
N ASP A 186 -11.31 11.58 -2.86
CA ASP A 186 -10.09 11.96 -2.13
C ASP A 186 -9.91 13.49 -2.09
N SER A 187 -10.27 14.20 -3.16
CA SER A 187 -10.18 15.66 -3.23
C SER A 187 -11.11 16.38 -2.24
N MET A 188 -12.23 15.76 -1.86
CA MET A 188 -13.17 16.28 -0.87
C MET A 188 -12.68 16.04 0.57
N PHE A 189 -11.82 15.05 0.78
CA PHE A 189 -11.31 14.68 2.09
C PHE A 189 -9.77 14.62 2.11
N PRO A 190 -9.08 15.77 1.92
CA PRO A 190 -7.61 15.80 1.82
C PRO A 190 -6.91 15.34 3.10
N GLN A 191 -7.58 15.46 4.26
CA GLN A 191 -7.06 15.05 5.57
C GLN A 191 -7.51 13.64 5.98
N HIS A 192 -8.21 12.90 5.12
CA HIS A 192 -8.61 11.54 5.45
C HIS A 192 -7.44 10.55 5.30
N PRO A 193 -7.28 9.58 6.22
CA PRO A 193 -6.17 8.63 6.20
C PRO A 193 -5.97 7.90 4.87
N LEU A 194 -7.05 7.44 4.23
CA LEU A 194 -6.95 6.81 2.90
C LEU A 194 -6.41 7.77 1.83
N THR A 195 -6.85 9.02 1.84
CA THR A 195 -6.35 10.05 0.91
C THR A 195 -4.87 10.30 1.14
N PHE A 196 -4.45 10.37 2.42
CA PHE A 196 -3.06 10.52 2.80
C PHE A 196 -2.21 9.34 2.31
N VAL A 197 -2.67 8.11 2.51
CA VAL A 197 -1.98 6.89 2.03
C VAL A 197 -1.82 6.92 0.51
N ARG A 198 -2.88 7.19 -0.26
CA ARG A 198 -2.82 7.24 -1.73
C ARG A 198 -1.88 8.33 -2.24
N THR A 199 -1.99 9.54 -1.70
CA THR A 199 -1.15 10.67 -2.12
C THR A 199 0.31 10.47 -1.69
N GLY A 200 0.54 9.95 -0.49
CA GLY A 200 1.85 9.58 0.02
C GLY A 200 2.52 8.51 -0.84
N LEU A 201 1.81 7.42 -1.18
CA LEU A 201 2.35 6.38 -2.06
C LEU A 201 2.72 6.94 -3.44
N LYS A 202 1.88 7.80 -4.03
CA LYS A 202 2.20 8.46 -5.31
C LYS A 202 3.44 9.34 -5.23
N LYS A 203 3.66 10.06 -4.12
CA LYS A 203 4.88 10.85 -3.89
C LYS A 203 6.11 9.94 -3.73
N ILE A 204 5.99 8.88 -2.95
CA ILE A 204 7.05 7.91 -2.71
C ILE A 204 7.43 7.19 -4.00
N GLU A 205 6.46 6.69 -4.75
CA GLU A 205 6.65 6.01 -6.04
C GLU A 205 7.58 6.81 -6.96
N ARG A 206 7.38 8.14 -7.02
CA ARG A 206 8.18 9.07 -7.84
C ARG A 206 9.57 9.38 -7.28
N SER A 207 9.81 9.14 -6.00
CA SER A 207 11.09 9.43 -5.33
C SER A 207 11.95 8.19 -5.09
N ILE A 208 11.41 6.97 -5.28
CA ILE A 208 12.17 5.74 -5.12
C ILE A 208 13.38 5.75 -6.06
N CYS A 209 14.57 5.65 -5.46
CA CYS A 209 15.84 5.51 -6.14
C CYS A 209 16.50 4.20 -5.67
N ILE A 210 16.85 3.33 -6.62
CA ILE A 210 17.55 2.07 -6.37
C ILE A 210 18.98 2.20 -6.90
N GLU A 211 19.95 1.68 -6.15
CA GLU A 211 21.35 1.60 -6.61
C GLU A 211 21.46 0.93 -7.98
N LYS A 212 22.27 1.51 -8.88
CA LYS A 212 22.33 1.12 -10.29
C LYS A 212 22.82 -0.32 -10.47
N GLU A 213 23.71 -0.76 -9.60
CA GLU A 213 24.27 -2.10 -9.57
C GLU A 213 23.18 -3.15 -9.34
N LEU A 214 22.17 -2.83 -8.51
CA LEU A 214 21.04 -3.72 -8.26
C LEU A 214 20.08 -3.80 -9.45
N LEU A 215 20.09 -2.83 -10.37
CA LEU A 215 19.27 -2.91 -11.59
C LEU A 215 19.77 -3.98 -12.58
N GLN A 216 20.94 -4.58 -12.33
CA GLN A 216 21.50 -5.66 -13.14
C GLN A 216 21.36 -7.05 -12.48
N THR A 217 20.77 -7.13 -11.29
CA THR A 217 20.59 -8.41 -10.58
C THR A 217 19.43 -9.20 -11.17
N GLU A 218 19.40 -10.51 -10.86
CA GLU A 218 18.35 -11.40 -11.32
C GLU A 218 16.96 -10.95 -10.83
N ARG A 219 16.02 -10.91 -11.77
CA ARG A 219 14.65 -10.48 -11.52
C ARG A 219 13.82 -11.61 -10.92
N PHE A 220 12.79 -11.21 -10.17
CA PHE A 220 11.70 -12.11 -9.83
C PHE A 220 11.04 -12.62 -11.13
N GLN A 221 10.57 -13.86 -11.13
CA GLN A 221 9.98 -14.53 -12.29
C GLN A 221 8.56 -14.98 -11.94
#